data_AF-A0A9W6XBF0-F1
#
_entry.id   AF-A0A9W6XBF0-F1
#
_cell.length_a   1.000
_cell.length_b   1.000
_cell.length_c   1.000
_cell.angle_alpha   90.00
_cell.angle_beta   90.00
_cell.angle_gamma   90.00
#
_symmetry.space_group_name_H-M   'P 1'
#
loop_
_entity.id
_entity.type
_entity.pdbx_description
1 polymer ?
#
loop_
_entity_poly.entity_id
_entity_poly.type
_entity_poly.pdbx_seq_one_letter_code
_entity_poly.pdbx_strand_id
1 'polypeptide(L)'
;MPEAYTVSKMLSSINEIMAPVATDVCGSVTLQRRTENGIMLNTSQKEIAYLDAKARVKHSAQQVCQLDKPAKAQWVKTQRLAGNEAFHIGEYQQAAEAYIQALTALDFGSSPQEKIACQREIQIPLTCNLAACMLKLEVVSSPLLYSIGCCVVLNNVVFSCEQQWDKAGLMCDQVLALDPNCVKALQQRAKAKARLNMFGDARYADSGLLR
;
A
#
# COMPACT_ATOMS: atom_id res chain seq x y z
N MET A 1 9.36 -20.39 -1.66
CA MET A 1 9.40 -19.82 -0.30
C MET A 1 7.97 -19.73 0.24
N PRO A 2 7.74 -19.93 1.54
CA PRO A 2 6.39 -19.96 2.09
C PRO A 2 5.72 -18.58 2.01
N GLU A 3 4.48 -18.59 1.52
CA GLU A 3 3.58 -17.44 1.45
C GLU A 3 3.21 -16.95 2.86
N ALA A 4 2.87 -15.67 3.00
CA ALA A 4 2.39 -15.14 4.27
C ALA A 4 1.12 -15.87 4.71
N TYR A 5 1.06 -16.29 5.97
CA TYR A 5 -0.14 -16.88 6.54
C TYR A 5 -1.14 -15.77 6.93
N THR A 6 -2.26 -15.69 6.21
CA THR A 6 -3.24 -14.61 6.36
C THR A 6 -4.47 -15.05 7.13
N VAL A 7 -5.28 -14.09 7.59
CA VAL A 7 -6.53 -14.36 8.30
C VAL A 7 -7.52 -15.06 7.38
N SER A 8 -7.63 -14.65 6.12
CA SER A 8 -8.49 -15.35 5.15
C SER A 8 -8.07 -16.81 4.96
N LYS A 9 -6.76 -17.07 4.83
CA LYS A 9 -6.21 -18.42 4.66
C LYS A 9 -6.41 -19.30 5.91
N MET A 10 -6.31 -18.68 7.10
CA MET A 10 -6.63 -19.35 8.36
C MET A 10 -8.10 -19.73 8.44
N LEU A 11 -9.01 -18.80 8.14
CA LEU A 11 -10.45 -19.05 8.17
C LEU A 11 -10.86 -20.10 7.12
N SER A 12 -10.31 -20.04 5.90
CA SER A 12 -10.61 -21.02 4.85
C SER A 12 -10.16 -22.42 5.27
N SER A 13 -8.92 -22.55 5.80
CA SER A 13 -8.38 -23.84 6.25
C SER A 13 -9.22 -24.46 7.37
N ILE A 14 -9.64 -23.64 8.35
CA ILE A 14 -10.50 -24.12 9.45
C ILE A 14 -11.86 -24.56 8.91
N ASN A 15 -12.46 -23.79 8.01
CA ASN A 15 -13.77 -24.12 7.43
C ASN A 15 -13.72 -25.38 6.56
N GLU A 16 -12.65 -25.58 5.80
CA GLU A 16 -12.42 -26.82 5.04
C GLU A 16 -12.33 -28.05 5.95
N ILE A 17 -11.62 -27.94 7.08
CA ILE A 17 -11.48 -29.02 8.06
C ILE A 17 -12.82 -29.29 8.79
N MET A 18 -13.60 -28.25 9.07
CA MET A 18 -14.87 -28.35 9.78
C MET A 18 -16.04 -28.78 8.89
N ALA A 19 -15.91 -28.65 7.56
CA ALA A 19 -16.99 -28.94 6.61
C ALA A 19 -17.63 -30.35 6.77
N PRO A 20 -16.89 -31.44 7.05
CA PRO A 20 -17.50 -32.77 7.20
C PRO A 20 -18.33 -32.94 8.48
N VAL A 21 -18.14 -32.08 9.49
CA VAL A 21 -18.80 -32.16 10.80
C VAL A 21 -19.75 -30.98 11.05
N ALA A 22 -19.80 -30.02 10.13
CA ALA A 22 -20.71 -28.89 10.19
C ALA A 22 -22.16 -29.38 10.02
N THR A 23 -22.97 -29.23 11.06
CA THR A 23 -24.43 -29.39 10.99
C THR A 23 -25.09 -28.08 10.57
N ASP A 24 -26.34 -28.11 10.10
CA ASP A 24 -27.09 -26.95 9.58
C ASP A 24 -27.12 -25.71 10.52
N VAL A 25 -26.78 -25.89 11.80
CA VAL A 25 -26.81 -24.84 12.84
C VAL A 25 -25.46 -24.10 12.98
N CYS A 26 -24.34 -24.65 12.49
CA CYS A 26 -23.01 -24.04 12.58
C CYS A 26 -22.20 -24.30 11.30
N GLY A 27 -22.62 -23.66 10.19
CA GLY A 27 -22.08 -23.92 8.85
C GLY A 27 -20.69 -23.32 8.55
N SER A 28 -20.15 -22.43 9.38
CA SER A 28 -18.83 -21.83 9.16
C SER A 28 -18.28 -21.07 10.37
N VAL A 29 -16.98 -21.14 10.57
CA VAL A 29 -16.20 -20.28 11.46
C VAL A 29 -16.02 -18.89 10.85
N THR A 30 -16.34 -17.88 11.65
CA THR A 30 -16.17 -16.46 11.32
C THR A 30 -15.33 -15.75 12.38
N LEU A 31 -14.66 -14.67 12.01
CA LEU A 31 -13.90 -13.84 12.94
C LEU A 31 -14.81 -12.77 13.56
N GLN A 32 -14.72 -12.60 14.88
CA GLN A 32 -15.44 -11.55 15.61
C GLN A 32 -14.47 -10.68 16.41
N ARG A 33 -14.71 -9.37 16.37
CA ARG A 33 -14.03 -8.35 17.16
C ARG A 33 -14.79 -8.10 18.45
N ARG A 34 -14.10 -8.17 19.59
CA ARG A 34 -14.63 -7.70 20.87
C ARG A 34 -14.40 -6.19 21.01
N THR A 35 -15.45 -5.44 21.30
CA THR A 35 -15.35 -4.00 21.63
C THR A 35 -14.98 -3.80 23.10
N GLU A 36 -14.58 -2.58 23.48
CA GLU A 36 -14.26 -2.21 24.86
C GLU A 36 -15.43 -2.46 25.83
N ASN A 37 -16.66 -2.31 25.34
CA ASN A 37 -17.89 -2.58 26.09
C ASN A 37 -18.26 -4.08 26.11
N GLY A 38 -17.36 -4.96 25.64
CA GLY A 38 -17.55 -6.40 25.64
C GLY A 38 -18.46 -6.95 24.54
N ILE A 39 -18.98 -6.11 23.64
CA ILE A 39 -19.86 -6.52 22.53
C ILE A 39 -19.03 -7.21 21.45
N MET A 40 -19.52 -8.36 20.97
CA MET A 40 -18.90 -9.08 19.86
C MET A 40 -19.52 -8.62 18.54
N LEU A 41 -18.69 -8.15 17.61
CA LEU A 41 -19.10 -7.72 16.28
C LEU A 41 -18.40 -8.58 15.22
N ASN A 42 -19.14 -9.01 14.20
CA ASN A 42 -18.55 -9.72 13.07
C ASN A 42 -17.52 -8.83 12.37
N THR A 43 -16.36 -9.41 12.05
CA THR A 43 -15.31 -8.73 11.29
C THR A 43 -15.75 -8.67 9.82
N SER A 44 -15.82 -7.46 9.28
CA SER A 44 -16.19 -7.24 7.88
C SER A 44 -15.14 -7.80 6.92
N GLN A 45 -15.54 -8.11 5.68
CA GLN A 45 -14.59 -8.50 4.62
C GLN A 45 -13.48 -7.46 4.41
N LYS A 46 -13.82 -6.19 4.57
CA LYS A 46 -12.85 -5.08 4.53
C LYS A 46 -11.81 -5.29 5.64
N GLU A 47 -12.23 -5.40 6.90
CA GLU A 47 -11.31 -5.66 8.02
C GLU A 47 -10.53 -6.98 7.89
N ILE A 48 -11.07 -8.01 7.23
CA ILE A 48 -10.29 -9.22 6.94
C ILE A 48 -9.18 -8.90 5.91
N ALA A 49 -9.51 -8.22 4.81
CA ALA A 49 -8.53 -7.79 3.81
C ALA A 49 -7.44 -6.88 4.40
N TYR A 50 -7.79 -6.08 5.41
CA TYR A 50 -6.83 -5.29 6.20
C TYR A 50 -5.80 -6.15 6.91
N LEU A 51 -6.27 -7.13 7.68
CA LEU A 51 -5.43 -7.98 8.50
C LEU A 51 -4.52 -8.83 7.62
N ASP A 52 -5.05 -9.29 6.49
CA ASP A 52 -4.32 -10.01 5.45
C ASP A 52 -3.18 -9.18 4.86
N ALA A 53 -3.46 -7.95 4.47
CA ALA A 53 -2.46 -7.01 3.97
C ALA A 53 -1.36 -6.76 5.01
N LYS A 54 -1.76 -6.50 6.26
CA LYS A 54 -0.83 -6.29 7.36
C LYS A 54 0.06 -7.49 7.60
N ALA A 55 -0.49 -8.71 7.54
CA ALA A 55 0.26 -9.95 7.66
C ALA A 55 1.28 -10.10 6.51
N ARG A 56 0.87 -9.84 5.26
CA ARG A 56 1.76 -9.88 4.08
C ARG A 56 2.92 -8.90 4.17
N VAL A 57 2.65 -7.65 4.59
CA VAL A 57 3.70 -6.63 4.75
C VAL A 57 4.66 -7.00 5.88
N LYS A 58 4.15 -7.46 7.04
CA LYS A 58 4.99 -7.92 8.15
C LYS A 58 5.88 -9.08 7.73
N HIS A 59 5.31 -10.08 7.07
CA HIS A 59 6.04 -11.23 6.55
C HIS A 59 7.14 -10.80 5.58
N SER A 60 6.83 -9.91 4.64
CA SER A 60 7.81 -9.37 3.68
C SER A 60 8.96 -8.67 4.39
N ALA A 61 8.67 -7.81 5.38
CA ALA A 61 9.71 -7.13 6.16
C ALA A 61 10.62 -8.11 6.93
N GLN A 62 10.05 -9.21 7.46
CA GLN A 62 10.81 -10.27 8.12
C GLN A 62 11.66 -11.10 7.16
N GLN A 63 11.23 -11.28 5.91
CA GLN A 63 12.04 -11.96 4.89
C GLN A 63 13.18 -11.04 4.45
N VAL A 64 12.86 -9.80 4.16
CA VAL A 64 13.80 -8.78 3.68
C VAL A 64 14.90 -8.48 4.70
N CYS A 65 14.61 -8.55 6.01
CA CYS A 65 15.65 -8.32 7.03
C CYS A 65 16.76 -9.37 7.02
N GLN A 66 16.51 -10.54 6.43
CA GLN A 66 17.49 -11.63 6.29
C GLN A 66 18.26 -11.56 4.96
N LEU A 67 17.87 -10.65 4.05
CA LEU A 67 18.49 -10.51 2.74
C LEU A 67 19.69 -9.58 2.79
N ASP A 68 20.71 -9.89 1.99
CA ASP A 68 21.81 -8.98 1.70
C ASP A 68 21.40 -7.92 0.67
N LYS A 69 22.26 -6.92 0.45
CA LYS A 69 22.00 -5.81 -0.48
C LYS A 69 21.60 -6.27 -1.89
N PRO A 70 22.32 -7.17 -2.58
CA PRO A 70 21.93 -7.61 -3.91
C PRO A 70 20.60 -8.39 -3.91
N ALA A 71 20.33 -9.22 -2.90
CA ALA A 71 19.05 -9.91 -2.81
C ALA A 71 17.88 -8.95 -2.53
N LYS A 72 18.08 -7.87 -1.74
CA LYS A 72 17.08 -6.81 -1.57
C LYS A 72 16.77 -6.10 -2.89
N ALA A 73 17.80 -5.74 -3.67
CA ALA A 73 17.60 -5.13 -4.98
C ALA A 73 16.81 -6.05 -5.93
N GLN A 74 17.13 -7.35 -5.93
CA GLN A 74 16.40 -8.34 -6.72
C GLN A 74 14.96 -8.53 -6.22
N TRP A 75 14.73 -8.50 -4.90
CA TRP A 75 13.40 -8.53 -4.30
C TRP A 75 12.55 -7.36 -4.77
N VAL A 76 13.06 -6.13 -4.66
CA VAL A 76 12.40 -4.92 -5.13
C VAL A 76 12.03 -5.04 -6.61
N LYS A 77 12.97 -5.50 -7.45
CA LYS A 77 12.75 -5.68 -8.88
C LYS A 77 11.62 -6.68 -9.15
N THR A 78 11.64 -7.81 -8.45
CA THR A 78 10.63 -8.87 -8.60
C THR A 78 9.25 -8.37 -8.20
N GLN A 79 9.13 -7.73 -7.04
CA GLN A 79 7.86 -7.20 -6.54
C GLN A 79 7.34 -6.05 -7.42
N ARG A 80 8.23 -5.19 -7.94
CA ARG A 80 7.83 -4.14 -8.88
C ARG A 80 7.28 -4.72 -10.18
N LEU A 81 7.90 -5.77 -10.72
CA LEU A 81 7.42 -6.44 -11.93
C LEU A 81 6.06 -7.08 -11.72
N ALA A 82 5.89 -7.83 -10.62
CA ALA A 82 4.59 -8.41 -10.25
C ALA A 82 3.51 -7.33 -10.08
N GLY A 83 3.84 -6.21 -9.45
CA GLY A 83 2.94 -5.08 -9.30
C GLY A 83 2.56 -4.44 -10.65
N ASN A 84 3.51 -4.29 -11.56
CA ASN A 84 3.25 -3.77 -12.91
C ASN A 84 2.34 -4.70 -13.70
N GLU A 85 2.60 -6.01 -13.65
CA GLU A 85 1.79 -7.03 -14.32
C GLU A 85 0.34 -7.01 -13.81
N ALA A 86 0.16 -7.07 -12.48
CA ALA A 86 -1.15 -6.95 -11.84
C ALA A 86 -1.87 -5.64 -12.23
N PHE A 87 -1.13 -4.53 -12.30
CA PHE A 87 -1.68 -3.25 -12.71
C PHE A 87 -2.21 -3.28 -14.15
N HIS A 88 -1.49 -3.94 -15.07
CA HIS A 88 -1.88 -4.02 -16.47
C HIS A 88 -3.15 -4.85 -16.70
N ILE A 89 -3.39 -5.88 -15.89
CA ILE A 89 -4.59 -6.71 -15.96
C ILE A 89 -5.79 -6.14 -15.16
N GLY A 90 -5.62 -4.99 -14.50
CA GLY A 90 -6.68 -4.33 -13.73
C GLY A 90 -6.80 -4.78 -12.27
N GLU A 91 -5.90 -5.65 -11.81
CA GLU A 91 -5.84 -6.13 -10.42
C GLU A 91 -5.14 -5.10 -9.52
N TYR A 92 -5.73 -3.91 -9.41
CA TYR A 92 -5.11 -2.76 -8.74
C TYR A 92 -4.84 -2.98 -7.24
N GLN A 93 -5.63 -3.83 -6.58
CA GLN A 93 -5.40 -4.16 -5.17
C GLN A 93 -4.13 -5.00 -5.00
N GLN A 94 -3.98 -6.04 -5.83
CA GLN A 94 -2.78 -6.89 -5.83
C GLN A 94 -1.54 -6.10 -6.28
N ALA A 95 -1.70 -5.21 -7.26
CA ALA A 95 -0.65 -4.30 -7.70
C ALA A 95 -0.15 -3.41 -6.54
N ALA A 96 -1.08 -2.78 -5.81
CA ALA A 96 -0.75 -1.95 -4.65
C ALA A 96 0.02 -2.75 -3.58
N GLU A 97 -0.43 -3.96 -3.27
CA GLU A 97 0.26 -4.84 -2.32
C GLU A 97 1.69 -5.16 -2.74
N ALA A 98 1.91 -5.52 -4.01
CA ALA A 98 3.24 -5.83 -4.53
C ALA A 98 4.17 -4.61 -4.46
N TYR A 99 3.69 -3.41 -4.81
CA TYR A 99 4.48 -2.19 -4.64
C TYR A 99 4.84 -1.92 -3.18
N ILE A 100 3.94 -2.19 -2.24
CA ILE A 100 4.22 -1.99 -0.82
C ILE A 100 5.24 -3.02 -0.32
N GLN A 101 5.14 -4.27 -0.75
CA GLN A 101 6.14 -5.30 -0.45
C GLN A 101 7.51 -4.93 -1.03
N ALA A 102 7.56 -4.31 -2.22
CA ALA A 102 8.80 -3.76 -2.76
C ALA A 102 9.38 -2.65 -1.86
N LEU A 103 8.53 -1.74 -1.36
CA LEU A 103 8.95 -0.67 -0.46
C LEU A 103 9.55 -1.19 0.87
N THR A 104 9.18 -2.38 1.34
CA THR A 104 9.78 -2.98 2.54
C THR A 104 11.28 -3.27 2.40
N ALA A 105 11.77 -3.40 1.17
CA ALA A 105 13.17 -3.70 0.84
C ALA A 105 13.97 -2.48 0.36
N LEU A 106 13.42 -1.26 0.49
CA LEU A 106 14.16 -0.05 0.17
C LEU A 106 15.43 0.07 1.03
N ASP A 107 16.56 0.19 0.35
CA ASP A 107 17.86 0.48 0.94
C ASP A 107 18.39 1.76 0.31
N PHE A 108 18.53 2.82 1.10
CA PHE A 108 19.03 4.11 0.63
C PHE A 108 20.57 4.16 0.55
N GLY A 109 21.26 3.10 0.93
CA GLY A 109 22.71 3.09 1.03
C GLY A 109 23.21 3.98 2.17
N SER A 110 24.49 4.32 2.10
CA SER A 110 25.20 5.07 3.15
C SER A 110 25.67 6.44 2.65
N SER A 111 25.70 6.65 1.34
CA SER A 111 26.08 7.93 0.73
C SER A 111 24.87 8.76 0.26
N PRO A 112 25.00 10.10 0.21
CA PRO A 112 23.97 10.95 -0.40
C PRO A 112 23.65 10.57 -1.85
N GLN A 113 24.64 10.14 -2.61
CA GLN A 113 24.51 9.74 -4.01
C GLN A 113 23.67 8.46 -4.15
N GLU A 114 23.94 7.43 -3.34
CA GLU A 114 23.13 6.20 -3.29
C GLU A 114 21.69 6.51 -2.86
N LYS A 115 21.53 7.41 -1.88
CA LYS A 115 20.20 7.82 -1.42
C LYS A 115 19.40 8.47 -2.54
N ILE A 116 20.00 9.41 -3.28
CA ILE A 116 19.36 10.08 -4.42
C ILE A 116 19.03 9.08 -5.52
N ALA A 117 19.95 8.17 -5.85
CA ALA A 117 19.73 7.14 -6.87
C ALA A 117 18.57 6.22 -6.48
N CYS A 118 18.55 5.72 -5.24
CA CYS A 118 17.47 4.89 -4.71
C CYS A 118 16.12 5.64 -4.73
N GLN A 119 16.11 6.92 -4.32
CA GLN A 119 14.91 7.75 -4.38
C GLN A 119 14.36 7.86 -5.81
N ARG A 120 15.21 8.22 -6.77
CA ARG A 120 14.80 8.47 -8.16
C ARG A 120 14.44 7.21 -8.93
N GLU A 121 15.23 6.15 -8.77
CA GLU A 121 15.09 4.94 -9.59
C GLU A 121 14.12 3.92 -8.99
N ILE A 122 13.89 3.98 -7.67
CA ILE A 122 13.11 2.97 -6.95
C ILE A 122 11.93 3.58 -6.22
N GLN A 123 12.18 4.46 -5.24
CA GLN A 123 11.12 4.96 -4.35
C GLN A 123 10.05 5.72 -5.15
N ILE A 124 10.46 6.69 -5.96
CA ILE A 124 9.54 7.53 -6.75
C ILE A 124 8.69 6.69 -7.72
N PRO A 125 9.25 5.78 -8.53
CA PRO A 125 8.43 4.92 -9.40
C PRO A 125 7.42 4.06 -8.63
N LEU A 126 7.82 3.47 -7.51
CA LEU A 126 6.94 2.63 -6.70
C LEU A 126 5.80 3.44 -6.07
N THR A 127 6.09 4.62 -5.51
CA THR A 127 5.07 5.48 -4.90
C THR A 127 4.12 6.07 -5.95
N CYS A 128 4.62 6.47 -7.13
CA CYS A 128 3.78 6.90 -8.23
C CYS A 128 2.83 5.80 -8.72
N ASN A 129 3.34 4.58 -8.88
CA ASN A 129 2.50 3.45 -9.31
C ASN A 129 1.49 3.07 -8.23
N LEU A 130 1.88 3.11 -6.96
CA LEU A 130 0.96 2.91 -5.84
C LEU A 130 -0.15 3.97 -5.83
N ALA A 131 0.20 5.26 -5.98
CA ALA A 131 -0.79 6.32 -6.11
C ALA A 131 -1.73 6.09 -7.29
N ALA A 132 -1.23 5.62 -8.44
CA ALA A 132 -2.07 5.25 -9.57
C ALA A 132 -3.05 4.11 -9.23
N CYS A 133 -2.62 3.10 -8.47
CA CYS A 133 -3.52 2.03 -7.98
C CYS A 133 -4.62 2.61 -7.11
N MET A 134 -4.26 3.52 -6.18
CA MET A 134 -5.22 4.17 -5.28
C MET A 134 -6.27 4.97 -6.06
N LEU A 135 -5.85 5.71 -7.09
CA LEU A 135 -6.76 6.44 -7.96
C LEU A 135 -7.67 5.50 -8.77
N LYS A 136 -7.14 4.35 -9.22
CA LYS A 136 -7.89 3.37 -10.01
C LYS A 136 -8.91 2.56 -9.20
N LEU A 137 -8.67 2.38 -7.91
CA LEU A 137 -9.57 1.65 -7.03
C LEU A 137 -10.87 2.42 -6.75
N GLU A 138 -10.94 3.74 -7.01
CA GLU A 138 -12.08 4.68 -7.06
C GLU A 138 -13.31 4.48 -6.12
N VAL A 139 -13.26 3.58 -5.14
CA VAL A 139 -14.38 3.17 -4.30
C VAL A 139 -13.86 2.84 -2.89
N VAL A 140 -14.23 3.73 -1.97
CA VAL A 140 -14.60 3.57 -0.56
C VAL A 140 -14.21 2.23 0.12
N SER A 141 -13.22 2.32 1.02
CA SER A 141 -12.87 1.35 2.06
C SER A 141 -12.06 0.10 1.67
N SER A 142 -10.93 0.24 0.97
CA SER A 142 -9.89 -0.80 1.05
C SER A 142 -8.93 -0.49 2.22
N PRO A 143 -8.95 -1.26 3.31
CA PRO A 143 -8.16 -0.96 4.50
C PRO A 143 -6.66 -1.26 4.35
N LEU A 144 -6.23 -1.83 3.22
CA LEU A 144 -4.83 -1.80 2.76
C LEU A 144 -4.18 -0.41 2.93
N LEU A 145 -4.91 0.66 2.62
CA LEU A 145 -4.42 2.03 2.76
C LEU A 145 -4.41 2.57 4.20
N TYR A 146 -5.16 1.97 5.13
CA TYR A 146 -5.27 2.46 6.52
C TYR A 146 -4.03 2.15 7.35
N SER A 147 -3.29 1.06 7.07
CA SER A 147 -2.08 0.68 7.83
C SER A 147 -0.77 0.95 7.09
N ILE A 148 -0.74 1.01 5.77
CA ILE A 148 0.55 1.15 5.07
C ILE A 148 1.03 2.61 5.08
N GLY A 149 0.12 3.57 5.30
CA GLY A 149 0.47 4.92 5.75
C GLY A 149 1.14 5.01 7.12
N CYS A 150 1.33 3.89 7.84
CA CYS A 150 1.91 3.88 9.19
C CYS A 150 3.16 2.99 9.38
N CYS A 151 3.50 2.06 8.47
CA CYS A 151 4.55 1.07 8.77
C CYS A 151 5.66 0.91 7.73
N VAL A 152 5.55 1.49 6.54
CA VAL A 152 6.65 1.42 5.56
C VAL A 152 6.90 2.83 5.03
N VAL A 153 8.13 3.30 5.26
CA VAL A 153 8.77 4.51 4.71
C VAL A 153 8.81 5.75 5.63
N LEU A 154 9.91 5.82 6.40
CA LEU A 154 10.77 6.99 6.65
C LEU A 154 10.25 8.16 7.52
N ASN A 155 10.94 8.40 8.64
CA ASN A 155 11.14 9.69 9.33
C ASN A 155 10.37 10.91 8.78
N ASN A 156 9.13 11.13 9.26
CA ASN A 156 8.35 12.40 9.20
C ASN A 156 7.04 12.42 8.40
N VAL A 157 6.29 11.32 8.26
CA VAL A 157 4.89 11.47 7.83
C VAL A 157 3.94 10.56 8.59
N VAL A 158 3.20 11.17 9.52
CA VAL A 158 2.07 10.57 10.24
C VAL A 158 0.81 10.89 9.44
N PHE A 159 0.07 9.87 9.00
CA PHE A 159 -1.18 10.07 8.26
C PHE A 159 -2.41 9.76 9.12
N SER A 160 -3.23 10.78 9.37
CA SER A 160 -4.59 10.65 9.91
C SER A 160 -5.59 10.28 8.80
N CYS A 161 -6.72 9.69 9.18
CA CYS A 161 -7.70 9.13 8.26
C CYS A 161 -8.93 10.00 8.10
N GLU A 162 -8.91 10.85 7.08
CA GLU A 162 -10.09 11.34 6.37
C GLU A 162 -9.60 11.89 5.01
N GLN A 163 -10.31 11.55 3.93
CA GLN A 163 -10.11 11.97 2.53
C GLN A 163 -8.95 11.31 1.73
N GLN A 164 -9.32 10.43 0.79
CA GLN A 164 -8.42 9.54 0.03
C GLN A 164 -7.68 10.23 -1.13
N TRP A 165 -8.31 11.25 -1.70
CA TRP A 165 -7.72 12.04 -2.78
C TRP A 165 -6.65 13.00 -2.26
N ASP A 166 -6.82 13.53 -1.05
CA ASP A 166 -5.83 14.36 -0.38
C ASP A 166 -4.56 13.57 -0.08
N LYS A 167 -4.69 12.28 0.27
CA LYS A 167 -3.55 11.38 0.46
C LYS A 167 -2.79 11.10 -0.82
N ALA A 168 -3.50 10.82 -1.92
CA ALA A 168 -2.87 10.66 -3.23
C ALA A 168 -2.18 11.97 -3.67
N GLY A 169 -2.81 13.11 -3.41
CA GLY A 169 -2.23 14.45 -3.59
C GLY A 169 -0.95 14.63 -2.79
N LEU A 170 -0.97 14.33 -1.48
CA LEU A 170 0.18 14.44 -0.58
C LEU A 170 1.32 13.50 -0.98
N MET A 171 1.02 12.28 -1.42
CA MET A 171 2.04 11.38 -1.98
C MET A 171 2.69 11.97 -3.23
N CYS A 172 1.89 12.58 -4.11
CA CYS A 172 2.44 13.27 -5.28
C CYS A 172 3.25 14.51 -4.87
N ASP A 173 2.79 15.29 -3.89
CA ASP A 173 3.50 16.47 -3.38
C ASP A 173 4.85 16.08 -2.75
N GLN A 174 4.92 14.95 -2.03
CA GLN A 174 6.17 14.40 -1.51
C GLN A 174 7.12 13.98 -2.63
N VAL A 175 6.60 13.34 -3.68
CA VAL A 175 7.41 13.01 -4.86
C VAL A 175 7.92 14.29 -5.54
N LEU A 176 7.07 15.32 -5.67
CA LEU A 176 7.45 16.60 -6.28
C LEU A 176 8.43 17.41 -5.43
N ALA A 177 8.41 17.25 -4.11
CA ALA A 177 9.44 17.82 -3.23
C ALA A 177 10.82 17.18 -3.47
N LEU A 178 10.87 15.92 -3.90
CA LEU A 178 12.11 15.20 -4.24
C LEU A 178 12.53 15.39 -5.71
N ASP A 179 11.56 15.42 -6.62
CA ASP A 179 11.73 15.66 -8.04
C ASP A 179 10.61 16.55 -8.58
N PRO A 180 10.82 17.88 -8.61
CA PRO A 180 9.82 18.85 -9.07
C PRO A 180 9.34 18.62 -10.51
N ASN A 181 10.14 17.96 -11.34
CA ASN A 181 9.86 17.72 -12.75
C ASN A 181 9.26 16.33 -13.02
N CYS A 182 8.87 15.59 -11.98
CA CYS A 182 8.28 14.26 -12.13
C CYS A 182 6.90 14.34 -12.81
N VAL A 183 6.87 14.17 -14.13
CA VAL A 183 5.67 14.24 -14.97
C VAL A 183 4.56 13.30 -14.48
N LYS A 184 4.92 12.09 -14.04
CA LYS A 184 3.96 11.13 -13.49
C LYS A 184 3.30 11.68 -12.21
N ALA A 185 4.08 12.21 -11.27
CA ALA A 185 3.54 12.79 -10.05
C ALA A 185 2.66 14.02 -10.32
N LEU A 186 3.07 14.90 -11.24
CA LEU A 186 2.24 16.04 -11.68
C LEU A 186 0.89 15.58 -12.26
N GLN A 187 0.91 14.57 -13.14
CA GLN A 187 -0.31 14.03 -13.75
C GLN A 187 -1.24 13.39 -12.72
N GLN A 188 -0.71 12.61 -11.77
CA GLN A 188 -1.53 11.98 -10.74
C GLN A 188 -2.06 13.00 -9.72
N ARG A 189 -1.27 14.00 -9.37
CA ARG A 189 -1.71 15.14 -8.54
C ARG A 189 -2.86 15.91 -9.18
N ALA A 190 -2.74 16.22 -10.48
CA ALA A 190 -3.79 16.90 -11.23
C ALA A 190 -5.08 16.08 -11.25
N LYS A 191 -5.00 14.75 -11.43
CA LYS A 191 -6.14 13.85 -11.35
C LYS A 191 -6.78 13.83 -9.96
N ALA A 192 -5.97 13.77 -8.90
CA ALA A 192 -6.46 13.81 -7.52
C ALA A 192 -7.18 15.13 -7.20
N LYS A 193 -6.57 16.27 -7.57
CA LYS A 193 -7.16 17.62 -7.37
C LYS A 193 -8.43 17.84 -8.19
N ALA A 194 -8.49 17.32 -9.41
CA ALA A 194 -9.70 17.37 -10.24
C ALA A 194 -10.86 16.57 -9.62
N ARG A 195 -10.58 15.41 -9.02
CA ARG A 195 -11.59 14.57 -8.34
C ARG A 195 -12.08 15.17 -7.01
N LEU A 196 -11.28 16.03 -6.38
CA LEU A 196 -11.65 16.82 -5.20
C LEU A 196 -12.44 18.10 -5.52
N ASN A 197 -12.75 18.37 -6.79
CA ASN A 197 -13.30 19.66 -7.24
C ASN A 197 -12.42 20.88 -6.87
N MET A 198 -11.13 20.67 -6.57
CA MET A 198 -10.15 21.72 -6.25
C MET A 198 -9.47 22.24 -7.53
N PHE A 199 -10.26 22.75 -8.47
CA PHE A 199 -9.78 23.23 -9.78
C PHE A 199 -8.89 24.49 -9.70
N GLY A 200 -8.92 25.23 -8.58
CA GLY A 200 -8.03 26.36 -8.33
C GLY A 200 -6.57 25.94 -8.11
N ASP A 201 -6.39 24.80 -7.46
CA ASP A 201 -5.11 24.29 -6.97
C ASP A 201 -4.37 23.44 -8.01
N ALA A 202 -5.05 23.02 -9.07
CA ALA A 202 -4.49 22.27 -10.19
C ALA A 202 -3.70 23.15 -11.18
N ARG A 203 -3.89 24.49 -11.13
CA ARG A 203 -3.25 25.46 -12.03
C ARG A 203 -1.97 26.08 -11.48
N TYR A 204 -1.77 26.08 -10.16
CA TYR A 204 -0.57 26.64 -9.54
C TYR A 204 0.47 25.55 -9.24
N ALA A 205 1.31 25.27 -10.23
CA ALA A 205 2.58 24.58 -10.03
C ALA A 205 3.79 25.55 -9.99
N ASP A 206 3.57 26.87 -10.08
CA ASP A 206 4.67 27.80 -10.41
C ASP A 206 4.57 29.20 -9.77
N SER A 207 4.42 29.29 -8.45
CA SER A 207 4.54 30.60 -7.77
C SER A 207 5.18 30.51 -6.39
N GLY A 208 6.24 29.71 -6.26
CA GLY A 208 7.07 29.61 -5.06
C GLY A 208 8.56 29.86 -5.28
N LEU A 209 8.97 30.33 -6.47
CA LEU A 209 10.38 30.52 -6.84
C LEU A 209 10.74 31.99 -7.13
N LEU A 210 10.03 32.93 -6.49
CA LEU A 210 10.45 34.32 -6.36
C LEU A 210 10.04 34.86 -4.98
N ARG A 211 10.81 34.53 -3.95
CA ARG A 211 11.31 35.45 -2.92
C ARG A 211 12.29 34.74 -2.00
#